data_AF-A0A377N5Z4-F1
#
_entry.id   AF-A0A377N5Z4-F1
#
_cell.length_a   1.000
_cell.length_b   1.000
_cell.length_c   1.000
_cell.angle_alpha   90.00
_cell.angle_beta   90.00
_cell.angle_gamma   90.00
#
_symmetry.space_group_name_H-M   'P 1'
#
loop_
_entity.id
_entity.type
_entity.pdbx_description
1 polymer ?
#
loop_
_entity_poly.entity_id
_entity_poly.type
_entity_poly.pdbx_seq_one_letter_code
_entity_poly.pdbx_strand_id
1 'polypeptide(L)'
;MSQVTEPVANEIVTAAPTPMPPMREFWHYFKRNKGAVTGLVYIIIMLVIAIGANVIAPHGPAEQFRDALLRPPVWQEGGSWKFLLGTDDVGRDILSRLMYGARLSLLVGCLVVVLSLILGVVFGLFAGYYGGVVDATIMRIVDIMLALPSLLLALVLVAIFGRR
;
A
#
# COMPACT_ATOMS: atom_id res chain seq x y z
N MET A 1 -57.71 24.37 -54.76
CA MET A 1 -56.80 23.34 -54.23
C MET A 1 -55.84 24.02 -53.27
N SER A 2 -56.16 23.99 -51.98
CA SER A 2 -55.34 24.55 -50.90
C SER A 2 -54.35 23.47 -50.46
N GLN A 3 -53.07 23.68 -50.75
CA GLN A 3 -52.00 22.82 -50.23
C GLN A 3 -51.77 23.22 -48.77
N VAL A 4 -52.23 22.38 -47.85
CA VAL A 4 -51.98 22.49 -46.42
C VAL A 4 -50.52 22.16 -46.19
N THR A 5 -49.72 23.15 -45.82
CA THR A 5 -48.35 22.95 -45.33
C THR A 5 -48.45 22.39 -43.91
N GLU A 6 -48.24 21.08 -43.75
CA GLU A 6 -48.06 20.49 -42.42
C GLU A 6 -46.74 20.99 -41.82
N PRO A 7 -46.71 21.37 -40.53
CA PRO A 7 -45.47 21.76 -39.88
C PRO A 7 -44.63 20.49 -39.68
N VAL A 8 -43.42 20.48 -40.27
CA VAL A 8 -42.41 19.45 -40.02
C VAL A 8 -42.22 19.35 -38.51
N ALA A 9 -42.65 18.22 -37.95
CA ALA A 9 -42.50 17.92 -36.53
C ALA A 9 -41.03 18.10 -36.17
N ASN A 10 -40.80 19.01 -35.22
CA ASN A 10 -39.50 19.31 -34.67
C ASN A 10 -38.94 18.01 -34.07
N GLU A 11 -38.12 17.29 -34.84
CA GLU A 11 -37.33 16.19 -34.31
C GLU A 11 -36.50 16.77 -33.18
N ILE A 12 -36.92 16.49 -31.95
CA ILE A 12 -36.14 16.79 -30.76
C ILE A 12 -34.87 15.96 -30.95
N VAL A 13 -33.83 16.60 -31.48
CA VAL A 13 -32.48 16.08 -31.50
C VAL A 13 -32.17 15.76 -30.03
N THR A 14 -32.35 14.49 -29.66
CA THR A 14 -32.03 14.01 -28.32
C THR A 14 -30.54 14.24 -28.16
N ALA A 15 -30.20 15.30 -27.43
CA ALA A 15 -28.82 15.70 -27.18
C ALA A 15 -28.02 14.46 -26.77
N ALA A 16 -26.91 14.21 -27.48
CA ALA A 16 -26.03 13.10 -27.16
C ALA A 16 -25.66 13.17 -25.65
N PRO A 17 -25.66 12.04 -24.92
CA PRO A 17 -25.36 12.04 -23.50
C PRO A 17 -24.00 12.71 -23.28
N THR A 18 -23.97 13.73 -22.42
CA THR A 18 -22.74 14.48 -22.14
C THR A 18 -21.67 13.50 -21.61
N PRO A 19 -20.46 13.47 -22.20
CA PRO A 19 -19.37 12.63 -21.71
C PRO A 19 -19.12 12.90 -20.22
N MET A 20 -19.01 11.83 -19.42
CA MET A 20 -18.71 11.99 -18.01
C MET A 20 -17.28 12.51 -17.84
N PRO A 21 -17.00 13.38 -16.86
CA PRO A 21 -15.63 13.83 -16.63
C PRO A 21 -14.74 12.66 -16.18
N PRO A 22 -13.43 12.65 -16.56
CA PRO A 22 -12.56 11.47 -16.40
C PRO A 22 -12.48 10.90 -14.97
N MET A 23 -12.50 11.75 -13.93
CA MET A 23 -12.50 11.29 -12.53
C MET A 23 -13.80 10.59 -12.13
N ARG A 24 -14.95 11.04 -12.64
CA ARG A 24 -16.25 10.40 -12.34
C ARG A 24 -16.35 9.07 -13.05
N GLU A 25 -15.84 8.98 -14.28
CA GLU A 25 -15.78 7.75 -15.05
C GLU A 25 -14.88 6.71 -14.36
N PHE A 26 -13.67 7.08 -13.96
CA PHE A 26 -12.77 6.21 -13.20
C PHE A 26 -13.45 5.68 -11.92
N TRP A 27 -14.07 6.56 -11.13
CA TRP A 27 -14.72 6.15 -9.88
C TRP A 27 -15.94 5.25 -10.10
N HIS A 28 -16.67 5.45 -11.20
CA HIS A 28 -17.77 4.59 -11.60
C HIS A 28 -17.28 3.16 -11.89
N TYR A 29 -16.22 3.01 -12.68
CA TYR A 29 -15.62 1.70 -12.96
C TYR A 29 -14.94 1.09 -11.73
N PHE A 30 -14.25 1.88 -10.93
CA PHE A 30 -13.55 1.42 -9.73
C PHE A 30 -14.53 0.80 -8.71
N LYS A 31 -15.65 1.47 -8.43
CA LYS A 31 -16.69 0.97 -7.52
C LYS A 31 -17.36 -0.32 -8.00
N ARG A 32 -17.39 -0.56 -9.31
CA ARG A 32 -17.95 -1.78 -9.88
C ARG A 32 -17.06 -3.00 -9.64
N ASN A 33 -15.76 -2.78 -9.42
CA ASN A 33 -14.82 -3.83 -9.05
C ASN A 33 -14.76 -4.02 -7.53
N LYS A 34 -15.48 -5.04 -7.04
CA LYS A 34 -15.52 -5.38 -5.60
C LYS A 34 -14.13 -5.62 -4.99
N GLY A 35 -13.20 -6.22 -5.74
CA GLY A 35 -11.83 -6.47 -5.27
C GLY A 35 -11.05 -5.18 -5.07
N ALA A 36 -11.18 -4.23 -6.01
CA ALA A 36 -10.52 -2.93 -5.91
C ALA A 36 -11.05 -2.11 -4.72
N VAL A 37 -12.36 -2.15 -4.47
CA VAL A 37 -12.98 -1.48 -3.32
C VAL A 37 -12.51 -2.10 -2.01
N THR A 38 -12.51 -3.43 -1.89
CA THR A 38 -12.02 -4.10 -0.67
C THR A 38 -10.56 -3.78 -0.39
N GLY A 39 -9.71 -3.78 -1.42
CA GLY A 39 -8.31 -3.38 -1.30
C GLY A 39 -8.14 -1.94 -0.83
N LEU A 40 -8.92 -1.01 -1.40
CA LEU A 40 -8.91 0.40 -0.99
C LEU A 40 -9.32 0.57 0.48
N VAL A 41 -10.38 -0.12 0.91
CA VAL A 41 -10.84 -0.09 2.31
C VAL A 41 -9.74 -0.61 3.24
N TYR A 42 -9.10 -1.73 2.89
CA TYR A 42 -7.99 -2.28 3.68
C TYR A 42 -6.82 -1.30 3.81
N ILE A 43 -6.40 -0.67 2.70
CA ILE A 43 -5.32 0.33 2.71
C ILE A 43 -5.70 1.52 3.59
N ILE A 44 -6.94 2.02 3.49
CA ILE A 44 -7.42 3.13 4.32
C ILE A 44 -7.37 2.76 5.81
N ILE A 45 -7.83 1.56 6.19
CA ILE A 45 -7.78 1.09 7.57
C ILE A 45 -6.32 1.05 8.08
N MET A 46 -5.41 0.47 7.29
CA MET A 46 -3.99 0.44 7.65
C MET A 46 -3.39 1.84 7.80
N LEU A 47 -3.75 2.77 6.92
CA LEU A 47 -3.31 4.17 7.01
C LEU A 47 -3.81 4.83 8.29
N VAL A 48 -5.08 4.64 8.63
CA VAL A 48 -5.71 5.20 9.83
C VAL A 48 -5.05 4.66 11.09
N ILE A 49 -4.81 3.34 11.16
CA ILE A 49 -4.13 2.71 12.29
C ILE A 49 -2.70 3.24 12.43
N ALA A 50 -1.96 3.30 11.32
CA ALA A 50 -0.57 3.75 11.32
C ALA A 50 -0.43 5.23 11.70
N ILE A 51 -1.19 6.12 11.08
CA ILE A 51 -1.15 7.56 11.38
C ILE A 51 -1.69 7.80 12.79
N GLY A 52 -2.82 7.18 13.11
CA GLY A 52 -3.49 7.28 14.40
C GLY A 52 -2.81 6.52 15.55
N ALA A 53 -1.69 5.83 15.34
CA ALA A 53 -1.05 5.01 16.38
C ALA A 53 -0.71 5.79 17.66
N ASN A 54 -0.49 7.11 17.60
CA ASN A 54 -0.23 7.91 18.80
C ASN A 54 -1.47 8.06 19.72
N VAL A 55 -2.67 7.92 19.16
CA VAL A 55 -3.95 8.13 19.88
C VAL A 55 -4.70 6.82 20.07
N ILE A 56 -4.62 5.91 19.09
CA ILE A 56 -5.36 4.64 19.10
C ILE A 56 -4.61 3.57 19.91
N ALA A 57 -3.27 3.62 19.99
CA ALA A 57 -2.52 2.62 20.73
C ALA A 57 -2.74 2.76 22.25
N PRO A 58 -3.01 1.65 22.97
CA PRO A 58 -3.24 1.69 24.41
C PRO A 58 -2.02 2.13 25.24
N HIS A 59 -0.81 1.83 24.77
CA HIS A 59 0.43 2.06 25.50
C HIS A 59 1.54 2.62 24.59
N GLY A 60 2.60 3.15 25.21
CA GLY A 60 3.80 3.52 24.46
C GLY A 60 4.51 2.31 23.83
N PRO A 61 5.06 2.42 22.61
CA PRO A 61 5.69 1.27 21.93
C PRO A 61 6.99 0.79 22.62
N ALA A 62 7.62 1.65 23.42
CA ALA A 62 8.81 1.36 24.20
C ALA A 62 8.52 1.27 25.71
N GLU A 63 7.26 1.42 26.12
CA GLU A 63 6.86 1.35 27.52
C GLU A 63 6.94 -0.11 28.00
N GLN A 64 7.59 -0.32 29.15
CA GLN A 64 7.85 -1.65 29.70
C GLN A 64 7.11 -1.83 31.02
N PHE A 65 6.30 -2.88 31.09
CA PHE A 65 5.57 -3.28 32.29
C PHE A 65 6.21 -4.53 32.91
N ARG A 66 7.08 -4.32 33.91
CA ARG A 66 7.82 -5.41 34.58
C ARG A 66 6.92 -6.43 35.29
N ASP A 67 5.70 -6.04 35.65
CA ASP A 67 4.70 -6.90 36.30
C ASP A 67 3.87 -7.73 35.30
N ALA A 68 4.13 -7.55 34.00
CA ALA A 68 3.39 -8.18 32.91
C ALA A 68 4.36 -8.71 31.85
N LEU A 69 5.27 -9.60 32.25
CA LEU A 69 6.18 -10.29 31.32
C LEU A 69 5.47 -11.49 30.68
N LEU A 70 5.67 -11.68 29.38
CA LEU A 70 5.16 -12.83 28.62
C LEU A 70 3.68 -13.13 28.86
N ARG A 71 2.84 -12.09 29.01
CA ARG A 71 1.42 -12.31 29.23
C ARG A 71 0.78 -12.82 27.95
N PRO A 72 -0.07 -13.86 28.06
CA PRO A 72 -0.78 -14.36 26.90
C PRO A 72 -1.87 -13.35 26.47
N PRO A 73 -2.40 -13.50 25.25
CA PRO A 73 -3.48 -12.66 24.75
C PRO A 73 -4.77 -12.82 25.55
N VAL A 74 -5.70 -11.88 25.41
CA VAL A 74 -6.94 -11.84 26.21
C VAL A 74 -7.83 -13.08 26.10
N TRP A 75 -7.74 -13.83 25.01
CA TRP A 75 -8.53 -15.03 24.76
C TRP A 75 -7.93 -16.30 25.35
N GLN A 76 -6.77 -16.21 26.01
CA GLN A 76 -6.11 -17.32 26.70
C GLN A 76 -6.17 -17.14 28.22
N GLU A 77 -6.08 -18.25 28.95
CA GLU A 77 -6.01 -18.22 30.42
C GLU A 77 -4.81 -17.40 30.89
N GLY A 78 -5.04 -16.49 31.84
CA GLY A 78 -4.02 -15.54 32.32
C GLY A 78 -3.87 -14.26 31.46
N GLY A 79 -4.67 -14.12 30.39
CA GLY A 79 -4.74 -12.89 29.58
C GLY A 79 -5.40 -11.73 30.33
N SER A 80 -5.11 -10.50 29.89
CA SER A 80 -5.64 -9.28 30.51
C SER A 80 -6.10 -8.29 29.46
N TRP A 81 -7.30 -7.70 29.64
CA TRP A 81 -7.82 -6.64 28.76
C TRP A 81 -6.91 -5.41 28.66
N LYS A 82 -5.99 -5.23 29.61
CA LYS A 82 -4.94 -4.22 29.51
C LYS A 82 -4.02 -4.50 28.31
N PHE A 83 -3.67 -5.75 28.04
CA PHE A 83 -2.77 -6.14 26.95
C PHE A 83 -3.51 -7.05 25.98
N LEU A 84 -4.20 -6.45 25.01
CA LEU A 84 -5.15 -7.17 24.15
C LEU A 84 -4.52 -8.37 23.42
N LEU A 85 -3.31 -8.17 22.88
CA LEU A 85 -2.52 -9.19 22.20
C LEU A 85 -1.43 -9.81 23.10
N GLY A 86 -1.42 -9.48 24.39
CA GLY A 86 -0.37 -9.90 25.32
C GLY A 86 0.86 -9.00 25.30
N THR A 87 1.90 -9.46 25.98
CA THR A 87 3.17 -8.74 26.13
C THR A 87 4.37 -9.60 25.75
N ASP A 88 5.47 -8.95 25.40
CA ASP A 88 6.73 -9.65 25.09
C ASP A 88 7.55 -10.00 26.35
N ASP A 89 8.77 -10.52 26.11
CA ASP A 89 9.75 -10.94 27.12
C ASP A 89 10.23 -9.82 28.05
N VAL A 90 10.02 -8.56 27.66
CA VAL A 90 10.36 -7.38 28.46
C VAL A 90 9.10 -6.60 28.91
N GLY A 91 7.92 -7.18 28.70
CA GLY A 91 6.65 -6.62 29.15
C GLY A 91 6.14 -5.44 28.33
N ARG A 92 6.51 -5.34 27.04
CA ARG A 92 5.96 -4.34 26.12
C ARG A 92 4.67 -4.84 25.50
N ASP A 93 3.69 -3.95 25.31
CA ASP A 93 2.41 -4.28 24.68
C ASP A 93 2.57 -4.59 23.18
N ILE A 94 2.22 -5.81 22.79
CA ILE A 94 2.36 -6.29 21.41
C ILE A 94 1.44 -5.51 20.46
N LEU A 95 0.22 -5.18 20.89
CA LEU A 95 -0.73 -4.44 20.04
C LEU A 95 -0.19 -3.06 19.68
N SER A 96 0.23 -2.29 20.68
CA SER A 96 0.85 -0.99 20.46
C SER A 96 2.08 -1.11 19.55
N ARG A 97 2.96 -2.10 19.78
CA ARG A 97 4.14 -2.32 18.92
C ARG A 97 3.77 -2.64 17.47
N LEU A 98 2.71 -3.40 17.21
CA LEU A 98 2.25 -3.68 15.85
C LEU A 98 1.72 -2.42 15.16
N MET A 99 0.97 -1.56 15.85
CA MET A 99 0.43 -0.32 15.27
C MET A 99 1.53 0.69 14.91
N TYR A 100 2.49 0.89 15.81
CA TYR A 100 3.65 1.73 15.52
C TYR A 100 4.57 1.07 14.48
N GLY A 101 4.68 -0.26 14.49
CA GLY A 101 5.37 -1.03 13.45
C GLY A 101 4.76 -0.82 12.07
N ALA A 102 3.42 -0.84 11.97
CA ALA A 102 2.71 -0.57 10.72
C ALA A 102 3.01 0.82 10.16
N ARG A 103 3.11 1.85 11.02
CA ARG A 103 3.57 3.20 10.61
C ARG A 103 4.96 3.16 10.00
N LEU A 104 5.90 2.50 10.66
CA LEU A 104 7.27 2.39 10.15
C LEU A 104 7.32 1.62 8.83
N SER A 105 6.61 0.50 8.71
CA SER A 105 6.54 -0.31 7.49
C SER A 105 5.97 0.48 6.31
N LEU A 106 4.89 1.24 6.53
CA LEU A 106 4.31 2.08 5.47
C LEU A 106 5.24 3.21 5.04
N LEU A 107 5.92 3.87 5.98
CA LEU A 107 6.88 4.94 5.67
C LEU A 107 8.08 4.40 4.88
N VAL A 108 8.71 3.33 5.36
CA VAL A 108 9.85 2.71 4.68
C VAL A 108 9.45 2.16 3.32
N GLY A 109 8.30 1.48 3.23
CA GLY A 109 7.78 0.97 1.97
C GLY A 109 7.52 2.07 0.94
N CYS A 110 6.88 3.18 1.36
CA CYS A 110 6.66 4.34 0.51
C CYS A 110 7.99 4.95 0.02
N LEU A 111 8.95 5.15 0.92
CA LEU A 111 10.26 5.69 0.58
C LEU A 111 10.99 4.81 -0.44
N VAL A 112 11.01 3.50 -0.23
CA VAL A 112 11.62 2.53 -1.16
C VAL A 112 10.96 2.61 -2.53
N VAL A 113 9.63 2.63 -2.60
CA VAL A 113 8.90 2.73 -3.89
C VAL A 113 9.24 4.02 -4.63
N VAL A 114 9.27 5.16 -3.94
CA VAL A 114 9.61 6.45 -4.57
C VAL A 114 11.04 6.42 -5.11
N LEU A 115 12.00 5.94 -4.32
CA LEU A 115 13.39 5.83 -4.76
C LEU A 115 13.56 4.85 -5.92
N SER A 116 12.91 3.68 -5.85
CA SER A 116 12.89 2.71 -6.94
C SER A 116 12.27 3.27 -8.21
N LEU A 117 11.21 4.08 -8.10
CA LEU A 117 10.58 4.73 -9.24
C LEU A 117 11.51 5.77 -9.88
N ILE A 118 12.18 6.61 -9.07
CA ILE A 118 13.15 7.58 -9.58
C ILE A 118 14.28 6.87 -10.34
N LEU A 119 14.92 5.89 -9.69
CA LEU A 119 16.03 5.15 -10.30
C LEU A 119 15.56 4.34 -11.52
N GLY A 120 14.41 3.68 -11.43
CA GLY A 120 13.83 2.90 -12.51
C GLY A 120 13.47 3.75 -13.73
N VAL A 121 12.91 4.94 -13.53
CA VAL A 121 12.65 5.89 -14.62
C VAL A 121 13.95 6.38 -15.24
N VAL A 122 14.96 6.73 -14.43
CA VAL A 122 16.27 7.16 -14.94
C VAL A 122 16.89 6.07 -15.81
N PHE A 123 17.05 4.85 -15.29
CA PHE A 123 17.63 3.73 -16.05
C PHE A 123 16.76 3.34 -17.26
N GLY A 124 15.45 3.36 -17.13
CA GLY A 124 14.51 3.09 -18.23
C GLY A 124 14.62 4.11 -19.36
N LEU A 125 14.80 5.40 -19.04
CA LEU A 125 15.05 6.44 -20.04
C LEU A 125 16.41 6.27 -20.71
N PHE A 126 17.46 5.93 -19.96
CA PHE A 126 18.78 5.65 -20.56
C PHE A 126 18.72 4.46 -21.52
N ALA A 127 18.07 3.36 -21.12
CA ALA A 127 17.87 2.20 -21.98
C ALA A 127 17.06 2.54 -23.24
N GLY A 128 15.92 3.23 -23.07
CA GLY A 128 15.02 3.57 -24.17
C GLY A 128 15.56 4.65 -25.13
N TYR A 129 16.37 5.60 -24.63
CA TYR A 129 16.91 6.69 -25.45
C TYR A 129 18.11 6.26 -26.28
N TYR A 130 19.09 5.58 -25.69
CA TYR A 130 20.31 5.17 -26.39
C TYR A 130 20.15 3.83 -27.14
N GLY A 131 19.30 2.93 -26.64
CA GLY A 131 19.11 1.60 -27.22
C GLY A 131 20.39 0.76 -27.31
N GLY A 132 20.32 -0.36 -28.04
CA GLY A 132 21.48 -1.18 -28.38
C GLY A 132 22.23 -1.74 -27.17
N VAL A 133 23.52 -1.41 -27.04
CA VAL A 133 24.41 -1.97 -26.00
C VAL A 133 24.04 -1.48 -24.60
N VAL A 134 23.56 -0.24 -24.46
CA VAL A 134 23.18 0.34 -23.17
C VAL A 134 21.95 -0.38 -22.62
N ASP A 135 20.92 -0.54 -23.46
CA ASP A 135 19.72 -1.31 -23.14
C ASP A 135 20.06 -2.76 -22.78
N ALA A 136 20.84 -3.45 -23.63
CA ALA A 136 21.25 -4.83 -23.38
C ALA A 136 22.01 -5.00 -22.06
N THR A 137 22.87 -4.04 -21.69
CA THR A 137 23.62 -4.09 -20.44
C THR A 137 22.72 -3.86 -19.22
N ILE A 138 21.84 -2.88 -19.27
CA ILE A 138 20.88 -2.59 -18.19
C ILE A 138 19.96 -3.79 -17.98
N MET A 139 19.37 -4.33 -19.05
CA MET A 139 18.51 -5.51 -19.00
C MET A 139 19.26 -6.72 -18.44
N ARG A 140 20.54 -6.91 -18.80
CA ARG A 140 21.35 -8.01 -18.24
C ARG A 140 21.60 -7.87 -16.75
N ILE A 141 21.86 -6.66 -16.25
CA ILE A 141 22.03 -6.42 -14.81
C ILE A 141 20.72 -6.73 -14.09
N VAL A 142 19.58 -6.26 -14.61
CA VAL A 142 18.26 -6.54 -14.04
C VAL A 142 17.98 -8.04 -14.00
N ASP A 143 18.23 -8.76 -15.09
CA ASP A 143 18.07 -10.23 -15.15
C ASP A 143 18.91 -10.94 -14.09
N ILE A 144 20.17 -10.53 -13.90
CA ILE A 144 21.06 -11.10 -12.87
C ILE A 144 20.51 -10.81 -11.46
N MET A 145 20.02 -9.59 -11.21
CA MET A 145 19.43 -9.25 -9.92
C MET A 145 18.17 -10.06 -9.63
N LEU A 146 17.32 -10.30 -10.64
CA LEU A 146 16.10 -11.10 -10.53
C LEU A 146 16.38 -12.61 -10.45
N ALA A 147 17.52 -13.06 -10.97
CA ALA A 147 17.95 -14.46 -10.90
C ALA A 147 18.40 -14.88 -9.50
N LEU A 148 18.85 -13.94 -8.66
CA LEU A 148 19.26 -14.21 -7.29
C LEU A 148 18.02 -14.32 -6.37
N PRO A 149 17.81 -15.46 -5.69
CA PRO A 149 16.75 -15.59 -4.70
C PRO A 149 16.89 -14.54 -3.60
N SER A 150 15.87 -13.70 -3.42
CA SER A 150 15.87 -12.62 -2.44
C SER A 150 16.17 -13.09 -1.01
N LEU A 151 15.75 -14.32 -0.67
CA LEU A 151 16.02 -14.94 0.63
C LEU A 151 17.52 -15.18 0.86
N LEU A 152 18.28 -15.59 -0.16
CA LEU A 152 19.73 -15.77 -0.04
C LEU A 152 20.43 -14.43 0.23
N LEU A 153 20.04 -13.37 -0.49
CA LEU A 153 20.58 -12.04 -0.27
C LEU A 153 20.25 -11.53 1.14
N ALA A 154 19.01 -11.72 1.60
CA ALA A 154 18.60 -11.34 2.94
C ALA A 154 19.42 -12.05 4.03
N LEU A 155 19.66 -13.35 3.89
CA LEU A 155 20.49 -14.11 4.82
C LEU A 155 21.94 -13.61 4.87
N VAL A 156 22.54 -13.31 3.72
CA VAL A 156 23.91 -12.76 3.65
C VAL A 156 23.97 -11.40 4.36
N LEU A 157 23.00 -10.52 4.11
CA LEU A 157 22.93 -9.22 4.79
C LEU A 157 22.75 -9.38 6.30
N VAL A 158 21.88 -10.28 6.77
CA VAL A 158 21.72 -10.57 8.20
C VAL A 158 23.01 -11.15 8.79
N ALA A 159 23.72 -12.03 8.08
CA ALA A 159 24.98 -12.60 8.57
C ALA A 159 26.11 -11.57 8.73
N ILE A 160 26.12 -10.53 7.86
CA ILE A 160 27.10 -9.44 7.87
C ILE A 160 26.71 -8.34 8.87
N PHE A 161 25.46 -7.87 8.82
CA PHE A 161 24.98 -6.71 9.59
C PHE A 161 24.29 -7.07 10.90
N GLY A 162 23.70 -8.26 11.02
CA GLY A 162 22.98 -8.72 12.23
C GLY A 162 23.89 -9.22 13.35
N ARG A 163 25.23 -9.10 13.19
CA ARG A 163 26.21 -9.46 14.22
C ARG A 163 26.49 -8.31 15.21
N ARG A 164 25.65 -7.28 15.22
CA ARG A 164 25.68 -6.15 16.16
C ARG A 164 24.31 -5.92 16.77
#